data_AF-A0A929B9I0-F1
#
_entry.id   AF-A0A929B9I0-F1
#
_cell.length_a   1.000
_cell.length_b   1.000
_cell.length_c   1.000
_cell.angle_alpha   90.00
_cell.angle_beta   90.00
_cell.angle_gamma   90.00
#
_symmetry.space_group_name_H-M   'P 1'
#
loop_
_entity.id
_entity.type
_entity.pdbx_description
1 polymer ?
#
loop_
_entity_poly.entity_id
_entity_poly.type
_entity_poly.pdbx_seq_one_letter_code
_entity_poly.pdbx_strand_id
1 'polypeptide(L)'
;MVRPSTLADTRRRHGHTQESLARQLGVDVSSIARWERGTSPPSPRMRVALARELALSLDQLADLLPASKHTRARRRTRPTRRAETADEVPELIKDRWSSADCARLASQLGTNPVRKVTGEHTARVAHQWLITPAPALVEAREPHQRTRRIGTDTLNHLQARLRYLHHADDFVAGGDLHATIQDELAGAASLLHTSRFTDTTGRALLRVLAELAELAGWSTADAGYTRTAEHYYLHGIQAAHVANAQVLAAHLVSSLGYHLAETGTAPHEAVLVTRSALARIDELAATDDAATPSVRALLHARTAWAHTVACEPSHAAEQIHRAEDAYAHRSSADPDPPGPTG
;
A
#
# COMPACT_ATOMS: atom_id res chain seq x y z
N MET A 1 10.77 -42.95 3.54
CA MET A 1 10.21 -41.68 3.04
C MET A 1 11.28 -40.61 3.14
N VAL A 2 11.76 -40.10 2.00
CA VAL A 2 12.68 -38.95 1.95
C VAL A 2 11.89 -37.71 2.36
N ARG A 3 12.38 -36.93 3.34
CA ARG A 3 11.74 -35.65 3.69
C ARG A 3 11.81 -34.73 2.46
N PRO A 4 10.71 -34.07 2.05
CA PRO A 4 10.76 -33.11 0.96
C PRO A 4 11.76 -32.02 1.31
N SER A 5 12.60 -31.64 0.34
CA SER A 5 13.58 -30.59 0.53
C SER A 5 12.91 -29.26 0.81
N THR A 6 13.45 -28.50 1.77
CA THR A 6 12.96 -27.14 2.07
C THR A 6 13.77 -26.09 1.33
N LEU A 7 13.23 -24.86 1.23
CA LEU A 7 14.00 -23.70 0.75
C LEU A 7 15.35 -23.55 1.47
N ALA A 8 15.40 -23.82 2.78
CA ALA A 8 16.63 -23.75 3.56
C ALA A 8 17.66 -24.83 3.15
N ASP A 9 17.20 -26.04 2.85
CA ASP A 9 18.08 -27.13 2.40
C ASP A 9 18.62 -26.88 1.00
N THR A 10 17.80 -26.28 0.13
CA THR A 10 18.22 -25.91 -1.23
C THR A 10 19.20 -24.75 -1.18
N ARG A 11 18.92 -23.68 -0.43
CA ARG A 11 19.87 -22.57 -0.25
C ARG A 11 21.25 -23.05 0.20
N ARG A 12 21.31 -23.92 1.22
CA ARG A 12 22.58 -24.48 1.74
C ARG A 12 23.31 -25.32 0.70
N ARG A 13 22.59 -26.09 -0.13
CA ARG A 13 23.19 -26.86 -1.23
C ARG A 13 23.82 -25.96 -2.31
N HIS A 14 23.27 -24.78 -2.51
CA HIS A 14 23.85 -23.74 -3.37
C HIS A 14 24.93 -22.90 -2.66
N GLY A 15 25.40 -23.32 -1.48
CA GLY A 15 26.53 -22.67 -0.81
C GLY A 15 26.19 -21.35 -0.10
N HIS A 16 24.92 -20.96 -0.05
CA HIS A 16 24.54 -19.70 0.59
C HIS A 16 24.21 -19.87 2.08
N THR A 17 24.70 -18.94 2.89
CA THR A 17 24.15 -18.61 4.22
C THR A 17 22.91 -17.72 4.06
N GLN A 18 22.14 -17.49 5.14
CA GLN A 18 21.00 -16.55 5.04
C GLN A 18 21.53 -15.15 4.72
N GLU A 19 22.65 -14.77 5.34
CA GLU A 19 23.34 -13.50 5.19
C GLU A 19 23.87 -13.30 3.77
N SER A 20 24.49 -14.32 3.17
CA SER A 20 25.00 -14.21 1.80
C SER A 20 23.88 -14.15 0.77
N LEU A 21 22.81 -14.93 0.95
CA LEU A 21 21.67 -14.87 0.03
C LEU A 21 20.95 -13.52 0.15
N ALA A 22 20.76 -13.03 1.38
CA ALA A 22 20.18 -11.73 1.66
C ALA A 22 20.96 -10.61 0.97
N ARG A 23 22.29 -10.61 1.11
CA ARG A 23 23.18 -9.65 0.44
C ARG A 23 23.07 -9.73 -1.09
N GLN A 24 23.01 -10.94 -1.64
CA GLN A 24 22.94 -11.13 -3.09
C GLN A 24 21.61 -10.66 -3.68
N LEU A 25 20.53 -10.82 -2.91
CA LEU A 25 19.18 -10.42 -3.31
C LEU A 25 18.84 -8.97 -2.92
N GLY A 26 19.74 -8.25 -2.23
CA GLY A 26 19.50 -6.90 -1.74
C GLY A 26 18.39 -6.81 -0.70
N VAL A 27 18.22 -7.84 0.13
CA VAL A 27 17.20 -7.89 1.20
C VAL A 27 17.85 -8.08 2.57
N ASP A 28 17.09 -7.83 3.63
CA ASP A 28 17.50 -8.16 4.99
C ASP A 28 17.54 -9.68 5.26
N VAL A 29 18.45 -10.11 6.13
CA VAL A 29 18.65 -11.52 6.51
C VAL A 29 17.37 -12.13 7.10
N SER A 30 16.58 -11.33 7.82
CA SER A 30 15.30 -11.75 8.39
C SER A 30 14.24 -12.08 7.32
N SER A 31 14.33 -11.52 6.12
CA SER A 31 13.45 -11.83 4.98
C SER A 31 13.69 -13.25 4.48
N ILE A 32 14.94 -13.66 4.32
CA ILE A 32 15.30 -15.06 3.99
C ILE A 32 14.74 -16.00 5.06
N ALA A 33 14.96 -15.65 6.33
CA ALA A 33 14.52 -16.45 7.44
C ALA A 33 12.98 -16.55 7.54
N ARG A 34 12.23 -15.51 7.16
CA ARG A 34 10.75 -15.53 7.07
C ARG A 34 10.25 -16.47 5.98
N TRP A 35 10.87 -16.43 4.79
CA TRP A 35 10.48 -17.29 3.66
C TRP A 35 10.72 -18.77 3.98
N GLU A 36 11.87 -19.08 4.59
CA GLU A 36 12.20 -20.45 5.01
C GLU A 36 11.28 -20.98 6.10
N ARG A 37 10.80 -20.12 7.00
CA ARG A 37 9.87 -20.50 8.08
C ARG A 37 8.40 -20.52 7.64
N GLY A 38 8.09 -20.03 6.44
CA GLY A 38 6.72 -19.86 5.96
C GLY A 38 5.91 -18.85 6.78
N THR A 39 6.58 -17.86 7.37
CA THR A 39 5.86 -16.76 8.02
C THR A 39 5.22 -15.87 6.95
N SER A 40 5.99 -15.54 5.90
CA SER A 40 5.54 -14.78 4.73
C SER A 40 6.13 -15.41 3.48
N PRO A 41 5.42 -15.46 2.35
CA PRO A 41 6.03 -15.82 1.07
C PRO A 41 6.90 -14.68 0.53
N PRO A 42 7.94 -14.96 -0.28
CA PRO A 42 8.62 -13.94 -1.07
C PRO A 42 7.67 -13.31 -2.09
N SER A 43 7.85 -12.00 -2.33
CA SER A 43 7.13 -11.25 -3.37
C SER A 43 7.41 -11.80 -4.77
N PRO A 44 6.58 -11.52 -5.79
CA PRO A 44 6.77 -12.06 -7.15
C PRO A 44 8.16 -11.75 -7.75
N ARG A 45 8.61 -10.50 -7.68
CA ARG A 45 9.96 -10.10 -8.09
C ARG A 45 11.04 -10.87 -7.33
N MET A 46 10.85 -11.03 -6.03
CA MET A 46 11.79 -11.75 -5.18
C MET A 46 11.79 -13.26 -5.45
N ARG A 47 10.67 -13.85 -5.89
CA ARG A 47 10.62 -15.23 -6.38
C ARG A 47 11.44 -15.41 -7.65
N VAL A 48 11.35 -14.45 -8.58
CA VAL A 48 12.19 -14.47 -9.79
C VAL A 48 13.67 -14.36 -9.43
N ALA A 49 14.03 -13.47 -8.52
CA ALA A 49 15.40 -13.30 -8.05
C ALA A 49 15.92 -14.55 -7.32
N LEU A 50 15.13 -15.13 -6.41
CA LEU A 50 15.43 -16.40 -5.71
C LEU A 50 15.59 -17.58 -6.67
N ALA A 51 14.69 -17.71 -7.64
CA ALA A 51 14.73 -18.79 -8.62
C ALA A 51 16.00 -18.70 -9.47
N ARG A 52 16.37 -17.48 -9.89
CA ARG A 52 17.61 -17.24 -10.62
C ARG A 52 18.83 -17.56 -9.77
N GLU A 53 18.89 -17.06 -8.54
CA GLU A 53 20.05 -17.20 -7.66
C GLU A 53 20.28 -18.67 -7.24
N LEU A 54 19.19 -19.41 -7.01
CA LEU A 54 19.24 -20.81 -6.65
C LEU A 54 19.20 -21.75 -7.86
N ALA A 55 19.25 -21.23 -9.09
CA ALA A 55 19.16 -21.99 -10.33
C ALA A 55 17.96 -22.97 -10.37
N LEU A 56 16.80 -22.49 -9.95
CA LEU A 56 15.53 -23.22 -9.92
C LEU A 56 14.55 -22.67 -10.96
N SER A 57 13.62 -23.50 -11.43
CA SER A 57 12.40 -22.99 -12.05
C SER A 57 11.47 -22.36 -11.01
N LEU A 58 10.54 -21.50 -11.43
CA LEU A 58 9.54 -20.92 -10.53
C LEU A 58 8.64 -21.99 -9.90
N ASP A 59 8.35 -23.07 -10.62
CA ASP A 59 7.58 -24.22 -10.11
C ASP A 59 8.37 -24.99 -9.05
N GLN A 60 9.64 -25.25 -9.30
CA GLN A 60 10.54 -25.88 -8.32
C GLN A 60 10.68 -25.02 -7.06
N LEU A 61 10.78 -23.70 -7.21
CA LEU A 61 10.80 -22.77 -6.08
C LEU A 61 9.47 -22.79 -5.32
N ALA A 62 8.33 -22.86 -6.01
CA ALA A 62 7.01 -22.93 -5.41
C ALA A 62 6.84 -24.19 -4.54
N ASP A 63 7.36 -25.33 -5.00
CA ASP A 63 7.33 -26.59 -4.25
C ASP A 63 8.20 -26.57 -2.98
N LEU A 64 9.26 -25.75 -2.96
CA LEU A 64 10.17 -25.59 -1.82
C LEU A 64 9.66 -24.58 -0.78
N LEU A 65 8.73 -23.70 -1.16
CA LEU A 65 8.19 -22.67 -0.29
C LEU A 65 7.16 -23.28 0.67
N PRO A 66 7.36 -23.16 2.00
CA PRO A 66 6.38 -23.65 2.97
C PRO A 66 5.04 -22.90 2.82
N ALA A 67 3.93 -23.66 2.84
CA ALA A 67 2.60 -23.08 2.95
C ALA A 67 2.54 -22.16 4.19
N SER A 68 2.18 -20.89 3.98
CA SER A 68 2.28 -19.88 5.03
C SER A 68 1.54 -20.30 6.32
N LYS A 69 2.15 -20.08 7.49
CA LYS A 69 1.54 -20.39 8.81
C LYS A 69 0.19 -19.68 8.98
N HIS A 70 -0.01 -18.52 8.35
CA HIS A 70 -1.30 -17.83 8.30
C HIS A 70 -2.37 -18.62 7.54
N THR A 71 -2.01 -19.36 6.49
CA THR A 71 -2.90 -20.28 5.77
C THR A 71 -3.32 -21.48 6.64
N ARG A 72 -2.42 -21.95 7.52
CA ARG A 72 -2.69 -23.09 8.44
C ARG A 72 -3.42 -22.67 9.72
N ALA A 73 -3.13 -21.49 10.26
CA ALA A 73 -3.81 -20.91 11.42
C ALA A 73 -5.26 -20.53 11.07
N ARG A 74 -5.52 -19.93 9.90
CA ARG A 74 -6.89 -19.65 9.40
C ARG A 74 -7.76 -20.89 9.22
N ARG A 75 -7.17 -22.07 8.99
CA ARG A 75 -7.90 -23.35 8.98
C ARG A 75 -8.29 -23.85 10.38
N ARG A 76 -7.64 -23.37 11.44
CA ARG A 76 -7.87 -23.82 12.84
C ARG A 76 -8.63 -22.81 13.68
N THR A 77 -8.48 -21.51 13.40
CA THR A 77 -9.27 -20.43 14.01
C THR A 77 -10.18 -19.84 12.95
N ARG A 78 -11.31 -20.49 12.72
CA ARG A 78 -12.44 -19.88 12.00
C ARG A 78 -13.01 -18.81 12.94
N PRO A 79 -12.91 -17.51 12.64
CA PRO A 79 -13.63 -16.51 13.40
C PRO A 79 -15.12 -16.75 13.16
N THR A 80 -15.91 -16.67 14.23
CA THR A 80 -17.37 -16.60 14.14
C THR A 80 -17.76 -15.48 13.18
N ARG A 81 -18.31 -15.85 12.03
CA ARG A 81 -19.04 -15.07 11.02
C ARG A 81 -19.23 -13.59 11.40
N ARG A 82 -18.18 -12.78 11.23
CA ARG A 82 -18.32 -11.31 11.10
C ARG A 82 -19.01 -11.12 9.76
N ALA A 83 -20.14 -10.40 9.74
CA ALA A 83 -20.96 -10.22 8.54
C ALA A 83 -20.04 -9.89 7.35
N GLU A 84 -20.06 -10.74 6.33
CA GLU A 84 -19.43 -10.50 5.05
C GLU A 84 -20.15 -9.30 4.42
N THR A 85 -19.76 -8.09 4.80
CA THR A 85 -20.08 -6.90 3.99
C THR A 85 -19.49 -7.15 2.62
N ALA A 86 -20.30 -6.99 1.57
CA ALA A 86 -19.81 -7.12 0.21
C ALA A 86 -18.61 -6.18 0.04
N ASP A 87 -17.49 -6.76 -0.36
CA ASP A 87 -16.27 -6.04 -0.71
C ASP A 87 -16.58 -5.16 -1.94
N GLU A 88 -16.56 -3.84 -1.73
CA GLU A 88 -17.01 -2.84 -2.69
C GLU A 88 -15.81 -2.06 -3.23
N VAL A 89 -15.76 -1.93 -4.56
CA VAL A 89 -14.76 -1.04 -5.20
C VAL A 89 -15.16 0.41 -4.93
N PRO A 90 -14.24 1.28 -4.46
CA PRO A 90 -14.55 2.68 -4.21
C PRO A 90 -15.14 3.39 -5.42
N GLU A 91 -16.10 4.28 -5.14
CA GLU A 91 -16.58 5.29 -6.08
C GLU A 91 -16.27 6.66 -5.47
N LEU A 92 -15.63 7.53 -6.27
CA LEU A 92 -15.18 8.85 -5.84
C LEU A 92 -16.02 9.99 -6.42
N ILE A 93 -16.82 9.72 -7.47
CA ILE A 93 -17.69 10.72 -8.08
C ILE A 93 -18.83 11.04 -7.11
N LYS A 94 -18.60 12.04 -6.26
CA LYS A 94 -19.56 12.47 -5.25
C LYS A 94 -19.28 13.88 -4.77
N ASP A 95 -20.32 14.72 -4.70
CA ASP A 95 -20.17 16.10 -4.23
C ASP A 95 -20.13 16.23 -2.70
N ARG A 96 -20.77 15.29 -1.99
CA ARG A 96 -20.97 15.34 -0.54
C ARG A 96 -20.66 14.01 0.12
N TRP A 97 -19.90 14.06 1.20
CA TRP A 97 -19.50 12.89 1.98
C TRP A 97 -20.23 12.85 3.31
N SER A 98 -21.13 11.88 3.48
CA SER A 98 -21.98 11.74 4.66
C SER A 98 -21.33 10.90 5.76
N SER A 99 -21.91 10.93 6.96
CA SER A 99 -21.51 10.02 8.05
C SER A 99 -21.69 8.54 7.71
N ALA A 100 -22.66 8.20 6.84
CA ALA A 100 -22.84 6.85 6.34
C ALA A 100 -21.71 6.43 5.39
N ASP A 101 -21.18 7.37 4.60
CA ASP A 101 -19.98 7.11 3.77
C ASP A 101 -18.75 6.88 4.64
N CYS A 102 -18.54 7.71 5.67
CA CYS A 102 -17.48 7.49 6.65
C CYS A 102 -17.60 6.12 7.33
N ALA A 103 -18.83 5.71 7.68
CA ALA A 103 -19.08 4.40 8.27
C ALA A 103 -18.77 3.24 7.30
N ARG A 104 -19.12 3.39 6.01
CA ARG A 104 -18.78 2.41 4.97
C ARG A 104 -17.27 2.31 4.76
N LEU A 105 -16.58 3.44 4.58
CA LEU A 105 -15.12 3.48 4.43
C LEU A 105 -14.42 2.83 5.63
N ALA A 106 -14.84 3.18 6.86
CA ALA A 106 -14.31 2.56 8.06
C ALA A 106 -14.53 1.04 8.11
N SER A 107 -15.69 0.57 7.68
CA SER A 107 -15.98 -0.87 7.58
C SER A 107 -15.04 -1.54 6.59
N GLN A 108 -14.88 -0.97 5.39
CA GLN A 108 -14.03 -1.55 4.34
C GLN A 108 -12.56 -1.63 4.79
N LEU A 109 -12.01 -0.57 5.38
CA LEU A 109 -10.63 -0.56 5.91
C LEU A 109 -10.39 -1.60 7.02
N GLY A 110 -11.44 -1.99 7.76
CA GLY A 110 -11.36 -3.00 8.82
C GLY A 110 -11.64 -4.45 8.38
N THR A 111 -11.94 -4.68 7.09
CA THR A 111 -12.28 -6.00 6.55
C THR A 111 -11.23 -6.51 5.57
N ASN A 112 -11.12 -7.84 5.47
CA ASN A 112 -10.29 -8.46 4.45
C ASN A 112 -11.08 -8.59 3.14
N PRO A 113 -10.51 -8.20 1.99
CA PRO A 113 -11.21 -8.29 0.72
C PRO A 113 -11.43 -9.74 0.31
N VAL A 114 -12.55 -9.96 -0.35
CA VAL A 114 -12.94 -11.25 -0.95
C VAL A 114 -12.93 -11.15 -2.48
N ARG A 115 -13.31 -9.99 -3.01
CA ARG A 115 -13.39 -9.72 -4.45
C ARG A 115 -11.99 -9.56 -5.02
N LYS A 116 -11.80 -10.00 -6.26
CA LYS A 116 -10.58 -9.70 -7.03
C LYS A 116 -10.79 -8.35 -7.71
N VAL A 117 -9.90 -7.40 -7.45
CA VAL A 117 -9.85 -6.13 -8.18
C VAL A 117 -9.22 -6.38 -9.56
N THR A 118 -9.73 -5.73 -10.61
CA THR A 118 -9.14 -5.79 -11.96
C THR A 118 -8.41 -4.49 -12.27
N GLY A 119 -7.49 -4.51 -13.23
CA GLY A 119 -6.81 -3.28 -13.70
C GLY A 119 -7.79 -2.19 -14.14
N GLU A 120 -8.91 -2.56 -14.76
CA GLU A 120 -9.96 -1.60 -15.14
C GLU A 120 -10.56 -0.89 -13.92
N HIS A 121 -10.79 -1.62 -12.81
CA HIS A 121 -11.30 -1.02 -11.57
C HIS A 121 -10.28 -0.03 -10.99
N THR A 122 -8.99 -0.37 -10.99
CA THR A 122 -7.94 0.52 -10.47
C THR A 122 -7.78 1.78 -11.33
N ALA A 123 -7.78 1.63 -12.66
CA ALA A 123 -7.73 2.75 -13.58
C ALA A 123 -8.95 3.68 -13.41
N ARG A 124 -10.14 3.10 -13.26
CA ARG A 124 -11.37 3.87 -13.00
C ARG A 124 -11.26 4.71 -11.73
N VAL A 125 -10.80 4.14 -10.62
CA VAL A 125 -10.65 4.89 -9.35
C VAL A 125 -9.62 6.00 -9.48
N ALA A 126 -8.46 5.73 -10.11
CA ALA A 126 -7.44 6.74 -10.37
C ALA A 126 -7.98 7.91 -11.21
N HIS A 127 -8.74 7.62 -12.28
CA HIS A 127 -9.34 8.63 -13.13
C HIS A 127 -10.45 9.41 -12.43
N GLN A 128 -11.32 8.73 -11.67
CA GLN A 128 -12.35 9.43 -10.88
C GLN A 128 -11.72 10.42 -9.91
N TRP A 129 -10.63 10.04 -9.23
CA TRP A 129 -9.88 10.95 -8.37
C TRP A 129 -9.25 12.13 -9.16
N LEU A 130 -8.77 11.88 -10.38
CA LEU A 130 -8.16 12.92 -11.22
C LEU A 130 -9.19 13.95 -11.73
N ILE A 131 -10.43 13.56 -11.97
CA ILE A 131 -11.45 14.46 -12.56
C ILE A 131 -12.46 15.01 -11.55
N THR A 132 -12.48 14.47 -10.32
CA THR A 132 -13.45 14.87 -9.30
C THR A 132 -12.78 15.72 -8.23
N PRO A 133 -13.30 16.91 -7.88
CA PRO A 133 -12.82 17.66 -6.73
C PRO A 133 -13.15 16.94 -5.42
N ALA A 134 -12.41 17.23 -4.34
CA ALA A 134 -12.67 16.63 -3.04
C ALA A 134 -14.09 16.99 -2.52
N PRO A 135 -14.87 16.02 -2.01
CA PRO A 135 -16.22 16.29 -1.52
C PRO A 135 -16.23 17.14 -0.25
N ALA A 136 -17.35 17.84 -0.04
CA ALA A 136 -17.64 18.48 1.25
C ALA A 136 -18.02 17.40 2.29
N LEU A 137 -17.36 17.40 3.46
CA LEU A 137 -17.80 16.56 4.59
C LEU A 137 -19.08 17.16 5.17
N VAL A 138 -20.12 16.34 5.27
CA VAL A 138 -21.41 16.74 5.86
C VAL A 138 -21.50 16.12 7.24
N GLU A 139 -21.61 16.98 8.27
CA GLU A 139 -21.85 16.51 9.64
C GLU A 139 -23.17 15.74 9.73
N ALA A 140 -23.15 14.64 10.50
CA ALA A 140 -24.34 13.86 10.76
C ALA A 140 -25.36 14.72 11.53
N ARG A 141 -26.49 15.05 10.88
CA ARG A 141 -27.61 15.72 11.54
C ARG A 141 -28.27 14.87 12.63
N GLU A 142 -28.06 13.54 12.63
CA GLU A 142 -28.67 12.59 13.57
C GLU A 142 -27.98 12.62 14.95
N PRO A 143 -28.64 13.13 16.01
CA PRO A 143 -28.09 13.24 17.38
C PRO A 143 -27.76 11.91 18.07
N HIS A 144 -28.28 10.78 17.60
CA HIS A 144 -28.56 9.64 18.49
C HIS A 144 -27.55 8.47 18.52
N GLN A 145 -26.56 8.40 17.62
CA GLN A 145 -25.71 7.19 17.49
C GLN A 145 -24.22 7.36 17.79
N ARG A 146 -23.71 8.60 17.87
CA ARG A 146 -22.27 8.87 18.09
C ARG A 146 -22.08 9.69 19.36
N THR A 147 -21.58 9.05 20.40
CA THR A 147 -21.50 9.61 21.77
C THR A 147 -20.15 10.27 22.07
N ARG A 148 -19.07 9.86 21.39
CA ARG A 148 -17.71 10.37 21.63
C ARG A 148 -17.34 11.44 20.59
N ARG A 149 -16.87 12.60 21.05
CA ARG A 149 -16.27 13.63 20.20
C ARG A 149 -14.75 13.41 20.17
N ILE A 150 -14.16 13.40 18.98
CA ILE A 150 -12.71 13.36 18.83
C ILE A 150 -12.18 14.79 18.89
N GLY A 151 -11.17 14.98 19.73
CA GLY A 151 -10.42 16.23 19.85
C GLY A 151 -9.02 16.11 19.23
N THR A 152 -8.30 17.23 19.26
CA THR A 152 -6.93 17.37 18.76
C THR A 152 -5.96 16.38 19.41
N ASP A 153 -6.12 16.06 20.69
CA ASP A 153 -5.18 15.19 21.41
C ASP A 153 -5.18 13.75 20.87
N THR A 154 -6.36 13.24 20.51
CA THR A 154 -6.47 11.91 19.89
C THR A 154 -5.82 11.89 18.50
N LEU A 155 -5.99 12.95 17.72
CA LEU A 155 -5.32 13.09 16.43
C LEU A 155 -3.80 13.16 16.59
N ASN A 156 -3.31 13.97 17.54
CA ASN A 156 -1.88 14.09 17.82
C ASN A 156 -1.28 12.74 18.22
N HIS A 157 -1.99 11.94 19.00
CA HIS A 157 -1.58 10.59 19.36
C HIS A 157 -1.50 9.66 18.14
N LEU A 158 -2.54 9.65 17.30
CA LEU A 158 -2.56 8.85 16.06
C LEU A 158 -1.43 9.25 15.10
N GLN A 159 -1.18 10.56 14.93
CA GLN A 159 -0.09 11.06 14.11
C GLN A 159 1.28 10.70 14.67
N ALA A 160 1.47 10.77 15.99
CA ALA A 160 2.69 10.32 16.64
C ALA A 160 2.92 8.81 16.45
N ARG A 161 1.84 8.03 16.55
CA ARG A 161 1.86 6.59 16.32
C ARG A 161 2.21 6.25 14.87
N LEU A 162 1.63 6.97 13.92
CA LEU A 162 1.93 6.84 12.49
C LEU A 162 3.40 7.15 12.18
N ARG A 163 3.95 8.26 12.72
CA ARG A 163 5.39 8.56 12.59
C ARG A 163 6.27 7.46 13.15
N TYR A 164 5.89 6.91 14.30
CA TYR A 164 6.58 5.76 14.88
C TYR A 164 6.52 4.53 13.96
N LEU A 165 5.36 4.25 13.34
CA LEU A 165 5.20 3.12 12.43
C LEU A 165 6.01 3.28 11.14
N HIS A 166 6.06 4.49 10.56
CA HIS A 166 6.95 4.78 9.42
C HIS A 166 8.41 4.52 9.79
N HIS A 167 8.87 5.10 10.91
CA HIS A 167 10.23 4.85 11.38
C HIS A 167 10.49 3.37 11.66
N ALA A 168 9.53 2.67 12.27
CA ALA A 168 9.66 1.24 12.50
C ALA A 168 9.69 0.44 11.19
N ASP A 169 9.00 0.85 10.14
CA ASP A 169 9.04 0.20 8.82
C ASP A 169 10.42 0.32 8.18
N ASP A 170 11.06 1.49 8.29
CA ASP A 170 12.40 1.74 7.76
C ASP A 170 13.49 0.87 8.41
N PHE A 171 13.33 0.50 9.70
CA PHE A 171 14.37 -0.17 10.49
C PHE A 171 14.02 -1.61 10.91
N VAL A 172 12.73 -1.96 10.96
CA VAL A 172 12.22 -3.24 11.49
C VAL A 172 11.54 -4.02 10.37
N ALA A 173 12.35 -4.71 9.56
CA ALA A 173 11.87 -5.69 8.58
C ALA A 173 11.29 -6.94 9.29
N GLY A 174 10.16 -6.81 9.99
CA GLY A 174 9.60 -7.85 10.86
C GLY A 174 8.12 -8.12 10.62
N GLY A 175 7.70 -9.38 10.68
CA GLY A 175 6.30 -9.78 10.47
C GLY A 175 5.30 -9.25 11.52
N ASP A 176 5.78 -8.78 12.68
CA ASP A 176 4.93 -8.23 13.75
C ASP A 176 4.49 -6.78 13.48
N LEU A 177 5.22 -6.05 12.62
CA LEU A 177 4.87 -4.67 12.28
C LEU A 177 3.59 -4.60 11.43
N HIS A 178 3.40 -5.55 10.52
CA HIS A 178 2.21 -5.63 9.66
C HIS A 178 0.91 -5.76 10.48
N ALA A 179 0.86 -6.69 11.44
CA ALA A 179 -0.31 -6.85 12.32
C ALA A 179 -0.56 -5.58 13.14
N THR A 180 0.51 -4.93 13.61
CA THR A 180 0.42 -3.67 14.35
C THR A 180 -0.16 -2.54 13.47
N ILE A 181 0.27 -2.43 12.21
CA ILE A 181 -0.27 -1.45 11.25
C ILE A 181 -1.76 -1.72 11.00
N GLN A 182 -2.15 -2.98 10.80
CA GLN A 182 -3.55 -3.35 10.60
C GLN A 182 -4.42 -3.05 11.83
N ASP A 183 -3.93 -3.33 13.03
CA ASP A 183 -4.64 -3.04 14.27
C ASP A 183 -4.82 -1.53 14.46
N GLU A 184 -3.80 -0.73 14.16
CA GLU A 184 -3.92 0.73 14.22
C GLU A 184 -4.85 1.30 13.14
N LEU A 185 -4.79 0.78 11.92
CA LEU A 185 -5.73 1.14 10.87
C LEU A 185 -7.18 0.82 11.28
N ALA A 186 -7.42 -0.36 11.86
CA ALA A 186 -8.74 -0.76 12.35
C ALA A 186 -9.21 0.11 13.54
N GLY A 187 -8.30 0.49 14.44
CA GLY A 187 -8.56 1.40 15.55
C GLY A 187 -8.96 2.79 15.06
N ALA A 188 -8.18 3.38 14.15
CA ALA A 188 -8.49 4.66 13.53
C ALA A 188 -9.79 4.62 12.70
N ALA A 189 -10.07 3.51 12.02
CA ALA A 189 -11.30 3.32 11.26
C ALA A 189 -12.52 3.26 12.19
N SER A 190 -12.41 2.56 13.32
CA SER A 190 -13.43 2.53 14.37
C SER A 190 -13.73 3.94 14.91
N LEU A 191 -12.71 4.79 15.08
CA LEU A 191 -12.88 6.18 15.46
C LEU A 191 -13.69 6.98 14.42
N LEU A 192 -13.39 6.81 13.12
CA LEU A 192 -14.15 7.43 12.03
C LEU A 192 -15.63 6.98 12.01
N HIS A 193 -15.89 5.72 12.33
CA HIS A 193 -17.23 5.14 12.36
C HIS A 193 -18.07 5.62 13.55
N THR A 194 -17.47 5.68 14.75
CA THR A 194 -18.19 5.83 16.02
C THR A 194 -18.24 7.26 16.55
N SER A 195 -17.40 8.16 16.05
CA SER A 195 -17.18 9.47 16.66
C SER A 195 -17.76 10.65 15.87
N ARG A 196 -18.09 11.72 16.59
CA ARG A 196 -18.39 13.05 16.01
C ARG A 196 -17.09 13.84 15.88
N PHE A 197 -16.97 14.56 14.77
CA PHE A 197 -15.82 15.41 14.46
C PHE A 197 -16.27 16.60 13.62
N THR A 198 -15.53 17.70 13.72
CA THR A 198 -15.65 18.84 12.80
C THR A 198 -15.06 18.47 11.43
N ASP A 199 -15.34 19.26 10.38
CA ASP A 199 -14.73 19.07 9.04
C ASP A 199 -13.19 18.99 9.14
N THR A 200 -12.55 19.94 9.83
CA THR A 200 -11.08 19.95 10.02
C THR A 200 -10.55 18.68 10.70
N THR A 201 -11.21 18.25 11.78
CA THR A 201 -10.79 17.05 12.54
C THR A 201 -11.03 15.78 11.71
N GLY A 202 -12.15 15.74 10.97
CA GLY A 202 -12.50 14.63 10.10
C GLY A 202 -11.52 14.46 8.94
N ARG A 203 -11.14 15.56 8.27
CA ARG A 203 -10.12 15.54 7.21
C ARG A 203 -8.76 15.09 7.75
N ALA A 204 -8.35 15.59 8.91
CA ALA A 204 -7.11 15.14 9.55
C ALA A 204 -7.12 13.64 9.89
N LEU A 205 -8.24 13.11 10.41
CA LEU A 205 -8.40 11.67 10.67
C LEU A 205 -8.36 10.85 9.37
N LEU A 206 -9.04 11.30 8.32
CA LEU A 206 -9.03 10.65 7.01
C LEU A 206 -7.65 10.65 6.36
N ARG A 207 -6.88 11.72 6.55
CA ARG A 207 -5.48 11.76 6.14
C ARG A 207 -4.64 10.70 6.85
N VAL A 208 -4.77 10.59 8.18
CA VAL A 208 -4.09 9.54 8.96
C VAL A 208 -4.50 8.14 8.48
N LEU A 209 -5.79 7.93 8.19
CA LEU A 209 -6.28 6.66 7.65
C LEU A 209 -5.68 6.33 6.29
N ALA A 210 -5.51 7.33 5.42
CA ALA A 210 -4.88 7.16 4.12
C ALA A 210 -3.39 6.78 4.25
N GLU A 211 -2.65 7.43 5.15
CA GLU A 211 -1.23 7.11 5.40
C GLU A 211 -1.07 5.70 6.06
N LEU A 212 -1.94 5.33 6.99
CA LEU A 212 -1.98 3.96 7.54
C LEU A 212 -2.36 2.92 6.49
N ALA A 213 -3.27 3.26 5.56
CA ALA A 213 -3.64 2.39 4.45
C ALA A 213 -2.48 2.24 3.45
N GLU A 214 -1.65 3.26 3.25
CA GLU A 214 -0.42 3.16 2.46
C GLU A 214 0.54 2.14 3.09
N LEU A 215 0.84 2.27 4.38
CA LEU A 215 1.68 1.31 5.12
C LEU A 215 1.10 -0.11 5.10
N ALA A 216 -0.21 -0.24 5.25
CA ALA A 216 -0.89 -1.53 5.17
C ALA A 216 -0.80 -2.13 3.75
N GLY A 217 -0.92 -1.30 2.71
CA GLY A 217 -0.75 -1.67 1.31
C GLY A 217 0.65 -2.22 1.02
N TRP A 218 1.69 -1.49 1.42
CA TRP A 218 3.09 -1.93 1.26
C TRP A 218 3.38 -3.23 2.01
N SER A 219 3.07 -3.26 3.30
CA SER A 219 3.34 -4.42 4.14
C SER A 219 2.60 -5.69 3.67
N THR A 220 1.39 -5.56 3.14
CA THR A 220 0.66 -6.70 2.56
C THR A 220 1.19 -7.11 1.19
N ALA A 221 1.60 -6.15 0.35
CA ALA A 221 2.22 -6.44 -0.93
C ALA A 221 3.53 -7.24 -0.76
N ASP A 222 4.37 -6.82 0.19
CA ASP A 222 5.62 -7.50 0.53
C ASP A 222 5.40 -8.90 1.09
N ALA A 223 4.30 -9.09 1.83
CA ALA A 223 3.84 -10.40 2.29
C ALA A 223 3.15 -11.23 1.19
N GLY A 224 3.08 -10.75 -0.05
CA GLY A 224 2.47 -11.43 -1.20
C GLY A 224 0.94 -11.48 -1.16
N TYR A 225 0.29 -10.68 -0.32
CA TYR A 225 -1.17 -10.57 -0.24
C TYR A 225 -1.70 -9.49 -1.20
N THR A 226 -1.48 -9.68 -2.51
CA THR A 226 -1.85 -8.75 -3.60
C THR A 226 -3.25 -8.16 -3.46
N ARG A 227 -4.28 -9.00 -3.28
CA ARG A 227 -5.66 -8.53 -3.15
C ARG A 227 -5.87 -7.60 -1.95
N THR A 228 -5.21 -7.91 -0.84
CA THR A 228 -5.29 -7.10 0.38
C THR A 228 -4.55 -5.78 0.21
N ALA A 229 -3.43 -5.78 -0.52
CA ALA A 229 -2.71 -4.56 -0.87
C ALA A 229 -3.55 -3.63 -1.75
N GLU A 230 -4.11 -4.15 -2.84
CA GLU A 230 -5.01 -3.40 -3.74
C GLU A 230 -6.19 -2.78 -2.98
N HIS A 231 -6.81 -3.54 -2.07
CA HIS A 231 -7.89 -3.06 -1.21
C HIS A 231 -7.48 -1.88 -0.34
N TYR A 232 -6.33 -1.98 0.34
CA TYR A 232 -5.84 -0.88 1.16
C TYR A 232 -5.48 0.36 0.34
N TYR A 233 -4.83 0.19 -0.82
CA TYR A 233 -4.55 1.32 -1.70
C TYR A 233 -5.84 1.99 -2.18
N LEU A 234 -6.83 1.23 -2.66
CA LEU A 234 -8.09 1.77 -3.16
C LEU A 234 -8.86 2.58 -2.09
N HIS A 235 -9.01 2.04 -0.88
CA HIS A 235 -9.68 2.76 0.20
C HIS A 235 -8.81 3.87 0.82
N GLY A 236 -7.49 3.74 0.75
CA GLY A 236 -6.55 4.82 1.06
C GLY A 236 -6.74 6.01 0.12
N ILE A 237 -6.84 5.77 -1.20
CA ILE A 237 -7.12 6.81 -2.21
C ILE A 237 -8.45 7.50 -1.88
N GLN A 238 -9.48 6.72 -1.55
CA GLN A 238 -10.78 7.25 -1.12
C GLN A 238 -10.66 8.14 0.12
N ALA A 239 -9.93 7.70 1.14
CA ALA A 239 -9.69 8.48 2.35
C ALA A 239 -8.92 9.78 2.05
N ALA A 240 -7.85 9.72 1.25
CA ALA A 240 -7.03 10.87 0.88
C ALA A 240 -7.81 11.88 0.02
N HIS A 241 -8.63 11.39 -0.90
CA HIS A 241 -9.52 12.21 -1.73
C HIS A 241 -10.50 13.00 -0.86
N VAL A 242 -11.18 12.35 0.08
CA VAL A 242 -12.13 13.01 0.99
C VAL A 242 -11.39 13.94 1.97
N ALA A 243 -10.18 13.61 2.38
CA ALA A 243 -9.33 14.49 3.19
C ALA A 243 -8.85 15.74 2.43
N ASN A 244 -9.04 15.81 1.11
CA ASN A 244 -8.41 16.78 0.22
C ASN A 244 -6.87 16.76 0.30
N ALA A 245 -6.28 15.60 0.56
CA ALA A 245 -4.83 15.42 0.64
C ALA A 245 -4.29 15.01 -0.74
N GLN A 246 -4.18 15.99 -1.65
CA GLN A 246 -3.92 15.74 -3.07
C GLN A 246 -2.60 15.00 -3.34
N VAL A 247 -1.50 15.47 -2.74
CA VAL A 247 -0.18 14.83 -2.88
C VAL A 247 -0.18 13.40 -2.34
N LEU A 248 -0.79 13.18 -1.17
CA LEU A 248 -0.93 11.85 -0.58
C LEU A 248 -1.78 10.90 -1.45
N ALA A 249 -2.88 11.41 -2.03
CA ALA A 249 -3.68 10.63 -2.94
C ALA A 249 -2.89 10.25 -4.20
N ALA A 250 -2.07 11.17 -4.74
CA ALA A 250 -1.18 10.89 -5.86
C ALA A 250 -0.15 9.80 -5.51
N HIS A 251 0.40 9.82 -4.29
CA HIS A 251 1.30 8.76 -3.81
C HIS A 251 0.60 7.41 -3.78
N LEU A 252 -0.58 7.32 -3.18
CA LEU A 252 -1.36 6.07 -3.11
C LEU A 252 -1.76 5.55 -4.50
N VAL A 253 -2.16 6.43 -5.41
CA VAL A 253 -2.43 6.09 -6.82
C VAL A 253 -1.15 5.56 -7.49
N SER A 254 -0.01 6.22 -7.30
CA SER A 254 1.28 5.78 -7.83
C SER A 254 1.74 4.44 -7.24
N SER A 255 1.56 4.22 -5.93
CA SER A 255 1.85 2.97 -5.23
C SER A 255 0.98 1.82 -5.76
N LEU A 256 -0.30 2.07 -6.03
CA LEU A 256 -1.19 1.11 -6.67
C LEU A 256 -0.72 0.76 -8.09
N GLY A 257 -0.38 1.75 -8.91
CA GLY A 257 0.13 1.54 -10.27
C GLY A 257 1.45 0.75 -10.28
N TYR A 258 2.37 1.07 -9.36
CA TYR A 258 3.59 0.30 -9.15
C TYR A 258 3.30 -1.16 -8.76
N HIS A 259 2.33 -1.39 -7.88
CA HIS A 259 1.92 -2.74 -7.49
C HIS A 259 1.38 -3.57 -8.68
N LEU A 260 0.59 -2.95 -9.55
CA LEU A 260 0.11 -3.59 -10.78
C LEU A 260 1.25 -3.95 -11.73
N ALA A 261 2.25 -3.08 -11.87
CA ALA A 261 3.45 -3.33 -12.66
C ALA A 261 4.28 -4.50 -12.08
N GLU A 262 4.57 -4.48 -10.76
CA GLU A 262 5.33 -5.53 -10.08
C GLU A 262 4.67 -6.91 -10.13
N THR A 263 3.33 -6.96 -10.15
CA THR A 263 2.59 -8.22 -10.28
C THR A 263 2.42 -8.69 -11.73
N GLY A 264 2.67 -7.82 -12.72
CA GLY A 264 2.54 -8.10 -14.14
C GLY A 264 1.10 -8.38 -14.60
N THR A 265 0.09 -8.03 -13.79
CA THR A 265 -1.30 -8.46 -14.02
C THR A 265 -2.07 -7.56 -14.99
N ALA A 266 -1.72 -6.27 -15.05
CA ALA A 266 -2.37 -5.26 -15.87
C ALA A 266 -1.37 -4.17 -16.32
N PRO A 267 -0.44 -4.47 -17.25
CA PRO A 267 0.67 -3.57 -17.60
C PRO A 267 0.22 -2.21 -18.16
N HIS A 268 -0.80 -2.18 -19.01
CA HIS A 268 -1.31 -0.93 -19.60
C HIS A 268 -2.04 -0.08 -18.57
N GLU A 269 -2.82 -0.70 -17.68
CA GLU A 269 -3.48 -0.01 -16.58
C GLU A 269 -2.48 0.49 -15.54
N ALA A 270 -1.37 -0.21 -15.31
CA ALA A 270 -0.29 0.28 -14.46
C ALA A 270 0.25 1.63 -14.98
N VAL A 271 0.54 1.74 -16.28
CA VAL A 271 0.97 2.98 -16.93
C VAL A 271 -0.09 4.07 -16.78
N LEU A 272 -1.35 3.75 -17.05
CA LEU A 272 -2.46 4.71 -16.96
C LEU A 272 -2.63 5.26 -15.53
N VAL A 273 -2.58 4.37 -14.54
CA VAL A 273 -2.71 4.71 -13.12
C VAL A 273 -1.54 5.59 -12.66
N THR A 274 -0.29 5.23 -12.95
CA THR A 274 0.86 6.06 -12.52
C THR A 274 0.90 7.41 -13.23
N ARG A 275 0.53 7.47 -14.52
CA ARG A 275 0.42 8.74 -15.27
C ARG A 275 -0.69 9.63 -14.74
N SER A 276 -1.78 9.07 -14.22
CA SER A 276 -2.84 9.85 -13.56
C SER A 276 -2.33 10.55 -12.30
N ALA A 277 -1.46 9.90 -11.53
CA ALA A 277 -0.80 10.52 -10.38
C ALA A 277 0.12 11.66 -10.80
N LEU A 278 0.93 11.48 -11.85
CA LEU A 278 1.81 12.53 -12.38
C LEU A 278 1.02 13.74 -12.88
N ALA A 279 -0.06 13.53 -13.64
CA ALA A 279 -0.90 14.61 -14.15
C ALA A 279 -1.39 15.54 -13.03
N ARG A 280 -1.85 14.98 -11.90
CA ARG A 280 -2.25 15.78 -10.74
C ARG A 280 -1.07 16.52 -10.10
N ILE A 281 0.09 15.90 -10.00
CA ILE A 281 1.25 16.52 -9.37
C ILE A 281 1.78 17.69 -10.22
N ASP A 282 1.72 17.56 -11.54
CA ASP A 282 2.05 18.64 -12.48
C ASP A 282 1.06 19.82 -12.35
N GLU A 283 -0.24 19.55 -12.19
CA GLU A 283 -1.25 20.58 -11.92
C GLU A 283 -0.97 21.35 -10.61
N LEU A 284 -0.47 20.66 -9.58
CA LEU A 284 -0.16 21.25 -8.28
C LEU A 284 1.19 21.97 -8.25
N ALA A 285 2.04 21.85 -9.28
CA ALA A 285 3.40 22.38 -9.26
C ALA A 285 3.46 23.92 -9.09
N ALA A 286 2.39 24.62 -9.44
CA ALA A 286 2.27 26.08 -9.31
C ALA A 286 1.49 26.54 -8.07
N THR A 287 1.13 25.64 -7.15
CA THR A 287 0.36 25.95 -5.95
C THR A 287 1.21 25.82 -4.68
N ASP A 288 0.69 26.30 -3.54
CA ASP A 288 1.32 26.11 -2.23
C ASP A 288 1.35 24.62 -1.80
N ASP A 289 0.55 23.76 -2.45
CA ASP A 289 0.48 22.32 -2.23
C ASP A 289 1.41 21.53 -3.18
N ALA A 290 2.39 22.20 -3.79
CA ALA A 290 3.35 21.56 -4.68
C ALA A 290 4.05 20.38 -3.99
N ALA A 291 4.13 19.26 -4.70
CA ALA A 291 4.85 18.09 -4.22
C ALA A 291 6.34 18.41 -4.01
N THR A 292 6.99 17.70 -3.10
CA THR A 292 8.44 17.84 -2.92
C THR A 292 9.20 17.25 -4.12
N PRO A 293 10.45 17.67 -4.37
CA PRO A 293 11.29 17.07 -5.40
C PRO A 293 11.42 15.54 -5.26
N SER A 294 11.58 15.03 -4.04
CA SER A 294 11.68 13.60 -3.75
C SER A 294 10.41 12.83 -4.12
N VAL A 295 9.23 13.42 -3.87
CA VAL A 295 7.95 12.85 -4.28
C VAL A 295 7.84 12.75 -5.80
N ARG A 296 8.16 13.84 -6.52
CA ARG A 296 8.13 13.86 -7.99
C ARG A 296 9.06 12.79 -8.56
N ALA A 297 10.27 12.70 -8.03
CA ALA A 297 11.25 11.69 -8.44
C ALA A 297 10.69 10.26 -8.28
N LEU A 298 10.10 9.95 -7.12
CA LEU A 298 9.50 8.64 -6.85
C LEU A 298 8.36 8.30 -7.82
N LEU A 299 7.47 9.25 -8.11
CA LEU A 299 6.35 9.05 -9.03
C LEU A 299 6.83 8.82 -10.47
N HIS A 300 7.86 9.56 -10.91
CA HIS A 300 8.49 9.33 -12.21
C HIS A 300 9.18 7.96 -12.27
N ALA A 301 9.93 7.56 -11.24
CA ALA A 301 10.57 6.25 -11.16
C ALA A 301 9.55 5.10 -11.24
N ARG A 302 8.42 5.20 -10.52
CA ARG A 302 7.33 4.21 -10.59
C ARG A 302 6.67 4.18 -11.97
N THR A 303 6.51 5.32 -12.63
CA THR A 303 5.99 5.40 -14.00
C THR A 303 6.96 4.79 -15.01
N ALA A 304 8.27 5.00 -14.84
CA ALA A 304 9.30 4.35 -15.65
C ALA A 304 9.23 2.82 -15.54
N TRP A 305 9.03 2.31 -14.32
CA TRP A 305 8.84 0.88 -14.09
C TRP A 305 7.59 0.34 -14.79
N ALA A 306 6.46 1.05 -14.68
CA ALA A 306 5.23 0.68 -15.38
C ALA A 306 5.43 0.60 -16.92
N HIS A 307 6.09 1.59 -17.51
CA HIS A 307 6.45 1.56 -18.95
C HIS A 307 7.39 0.40 -19.30
N THR A 308 8.33 0.06 -18.42
CA THR A 308 9.23 -1.08 -18.61
C THR A 308 8.43 -2.40 -18.71
N VAL A 309 7.50 -2.61 -17.79
CA VAL A 309 6.63 -3.80 -17.77
C VAL A 309 5.66 -3.82 -18.96
N ALA A 310 5.23 -2.65 -19.44
CA ALA A 310 4.40 -2.51 -20.64
C ALA A 310 5.18 -2.64 -21.97
N CYS A 311 6.48 -2.94 -21.92
CA CYS A 311 7.36 -3.03 -23.10
C CYS A 311 7.48 -1.70 -23.89
N GLU A 312 7.52 -0.57 -23.18
CA GLU A 312 7.61 0.79 -23.75
C GLU A 312 8.95 1.47 -23.35
N PRO A 313 10.10 0.99 -23.85
CA PRO A 313 11.43 1.36 -23.34
C PRO A 313 11.78 2.84 -23.53
N SER A 314 11.35 3.48 -24.63
CA SER A 314 11.60 4.90 -24.86
C SER A 314 10.90 5.78 -23.82
N HIS A 315 9.65 5.46 -23.48
CA HIS A 315 8.92 6.17 -22.43
C HIS A 315 9.51 5.89 -21.05
N ALA A 316 9.94 4.64 -20.79
CA ALA A 316 10.63 4.31 -19.54
C ALA A 316 11.90 5.15 -19.35
N ALA A 317 12.74 5.28 -20.39
CA ALA A 317 13.96 6.08 -20.35
C ALA A 317 13.68 7.57 -20.11
N GLU A 318 12.65 8.13 -20.76
CA GLU A 318 12.23 9.51 -20.52
C GLU A 318 11.82 9.73 -19.05
N GLN A 319 11.05 8.81 -18.48
CA GLN A 319 10.61 8.92 -17.08
C GLN A 319 11.77 8.76 -16.09
N ILE A 320 12.82 7.97 -16.42
CA ILE A 320 14.04 7.91 -15.61
C ILE A 320 14.74 9.27 -15.59
N HIS A 321 14.95 9.90 -16.75
CA HIS A 321 15.58 11.22 -16.79
C HIS A 321 14.76 12.25 -15.99
N ARG A 322 13.43 12.23 -16.10
CA ARG A 322 12.55 13.09 -15.28
C ARG A 322 12.68 12.82 -13.78
N ALA A 323 12.86 11.56 -13.39
CA ALA A 323 13.08 11.19 -12.00
C ALA A 323 14.43 11.73 -11.48
N GLU A 324 15.50 11.59 -12.27
CA GLU A 324 16.84 12.10 -11.96
C GLU A 324 16.84 13.62 -11.84
N ASP A 325 16.23 14.30 -12.81
CA ASP A 325 16.07 15.76 -12.80
C ASP A 325 15.33 16.22 -11.55
N ALA A 326 14.17 15.61 -11.24
CA ALA A 326 13.42 15.96 -10.03
C ALA A 326 14.23 15.72 -8.76
N TYR A 327 14.96 14.60 -8.67
CA TYR A 327 15.78 14.26 -7.51
C TYR A 327 16.97 15.19 -7.32
N ALA A 328 17.57 15.69 -8.42
CA ALA A 328 18.66 16.66 -8.38
C ALA A 328 18.26 17.99 -7.71
N HIS A 329 16.97 18.32 -7.69
CA HIS A 329 16.43 19.53 -7.06
C HIS A 329 16.09 19.36 -5.58
N ARG A 330 16.34 18.19 -4.97
CA ARG A 330 16.02 17.95 -3.56
C ARG A 330 16.92 18.76 -2.62
N SER A 331 16.33 19.28 -1.56
CA SER A 331 17.05 19.86 -0.41
C SER A 331 17.16 18.83 0.72
N SER A 332 18.19 18.95 1.56
CA SER A 332 18.30 18.17 2.81
C SER A 332 17.17 18.43 3.81
N ALA A 333 16.38 19.49 3.60
CA ALA A 333 15.21 19.83 4.41
C ALA A 333 13.89 19.23 3.87
N ASP A 334 13.91 18.65 2.67
CA ASP A 334 12.72 18.03 2.10
C ASP A 334 12.42 16.72 2.85
N PRO A 335 11.19 16.51 3.33
CA PRO A 335 10.83 15.24 3.92
C PRO A 335 10.93 14.14 2.87
N ASP A 336 11.48 13.00 3.27
CA ASP A 336 11.46 11.80 2.44
C ASP A 336 10.01 11.41 2.13
N PRO A 337 9.73 10.89 0.92
CA PRO A 337 8.39 10.43 0.59
C PRO A 337 8.00 9.28 1.53
N PRO A 338 6.73 9.20 1.98
CA PRO A 338 6.27 8.09 2.80
C PRO A 338 6.36 6.76 2.02
N GLY A 339 6.89 5.72 2.68
CA GLY A 339 7.05 4.36 2.16
C GLY A 339 8.51 3.99 1.85
N PRO A 340 8.82 2.70 1.61
CA PRO A 340 10.19 2.25 1.39
C PRO A 340 10.77 2.88 0.13
N THR A 341 11.94 3.52 0.28
CA THR A 341 12.78 4.01 -0.80
C THR A 341 13.56 2.83 -1.40
N GLY A 342 12.84 1.92 -2.06
CA GLY A 342 13.39 0.74 -2.71
C GLY A 342 14.10 1.04 -4.02
#